data_AF-A0A8R2GB98-F1
#
_entry.id   AF-A0A8R2GB98-F1
#
_cell.length_a   1.000
_cell.length_b   1.000
_cell.length_c   1.000
_cell.angle_alpha   90.00
_cell.angle_beta   90.00
_cell.angle_gamma   90.00
#
_symmetry.space_group_name_H-M   'P 1'
#
loop_
_entity.id
_entity.type
_entity.pdbx_description
1 polymer ?
#
loop_
_entity_poly.entity_id
_entity_poly.type
_entity_poly.pdbx_seq_one_letter_code
_entity_poly.pdbx_strand_id
1 'polypeptide(L)'
;MSSSGDERITDEVQALEAILLKDVVVKRVGDVPKYIIETIIHPLTGDNIDQQYVCVTLEVGLSSGYPDTSPEVALKNPRGLDDMILDTINTHIQDKLKNNLGQPIVFELIGIVRDHLTKSNLPRGQCVICLYDFVDGDLFIKTQCYHYFHNHCLANHFIAGKKYYHEELEKLPTWQQMQVPPYQQTCPVCRCTVSCDVDTLKEAPPPKSSLSAPPFRLTAELKELQMKMAELLAVQVAKGGVVGMGDNGPPLLTITTTPTTDNASRNNVAGSSRDAQPGAGAGGARHSGGDAAAADTQPRPPYRGPYRGFNRRGKPGRRGRGAR
;
A
#
# COMPACT_ATOMS: atom_id res chain seq x y z
N MET A 1 29.99 -31.29 -28.95
CA MET A 1 29.03 -30.85 -29.98
C MET A 1 28.48 -29.52 -29.52
N SER A 2 28.65 -28.47 -30.33
CA SER A 2 28.20 -27.12 -30.01
C SER A 2 26.68 -27.06 -29.92
N SER A 3 26.14 -26.53 -28.82
CA SER A 3 24.73 -26.16 -28.76
C SER A 3 24.52 -24.94 -29.66
N SER A 4 24.14 -25.18 -30.91
CA SER A 4 23.61 -24.12 -31.77
C SER A 4 22.40 -23.52 -31.05
N GLY A 5 22.52 -22.26 -30.61
CA GLY A 5 21.35 -21.52 -30.15
C GLY A 5 20.37 -21.44 -31.31
N ASP A 6 19.08 -21.57 -31.03
CA ASP A 6 18.05 -21.44 -32.05
C ASP A 6 18.09 -20.00 -32.61
N GLU A 7 18.45 -19.87 -33.89
CA GLU A 7 18.65 -18.58 -34.56
C GLU A 7 17.37 -17.72 -34.46
N ARG A 8 16.19 -18.36 -34.44
CA ARG A 8 14.88 -17.70 -34.23
C ARG A 8 14.84 -16.87 -32.95
N ILE A 9 15.48 -17.35 -31.87
CA ILE A 9 15.52 -16.69 -30.56
C ILE A 9 16.55 -15.56 -30.57
N THR A 10 17.73 -15.78 -31.16
CA THR A 10 18.77 -14.75 -31.20
C THR A 10 18.36 -13.57 -32.07
N ASP A 11 17.64 -13.82 -33.16
CA ASP A 11 17.12 -12.79 -34.05
C ASP A 11 16.01 -11.98 -33.39
N GLU A 12 15.08 -12.63 -32.68
CA GLU A 12 14.05 -11.94 -31.89
C GLU A 12 14.66 -11.06 -30.79
N VAL A 13 15.62 -11.58 -30.02
CA VAL A 13 16.29 -10.82 -28.96
C VAL A 13 17.06 -9.61 -29.54
N GLN A 14 17.78 -9.79 -30.65
CA GLN A 14 18.47 -8.68 -31.32
C GLN A 14 17.49 -7.64 -31.88
N ALA A 15 16.36 -8.07 -32.45
CA ALA A 15 15.32 -7.16 -32.93
C ALA A 15 14.71 -6.34 -31.78
N LEU A 16 14.45 -6.97 -30.62
CA LEU A 16 13.96 -6.28 -29.43
C LEU A 16 14.99 -5.27 -28.89
N GLU A 17 16.25 -5.66 -28.77
CA GLU A 17 17.34 -4.75 -28.36
C GLU A 17 17.51 -3.57 -29.34
N ALA A 18 17.33 -3.80 -30.65
CA ALA A 18 17.40 -2.76 -31.67
C ALA A 18 16.19 -1.81 -31.68
N ILE A 19 14.97 -2.32 -31.45
CA ILE A 19 13.72 -1.52 -31.51
C ILE A 19 13.46 -0.77 -30.20
N LEU A 20 13.69 -1.43 -29.05
CA LEU A 20 13.36 -0.89 -27.72
C LEU A 20 14.57 -0.25 -27.02
N LEU A 21 15.78 -0.47 -27.55
CA LEU A 21 17.04 0.17 -27.13
C LEU A 21 17.35 0.04 -25.63
N LYS A 22 16.85 0.98 -24.82
CA LYS A 22 17.10 1.05 -23.37
C LYS A 22 15.92 0.58 -22.52
N ASP A 23 14.75 0.41 -23.13
CA ASP A 23 13.51 0.08 -22.43
C ASP A 23 13.30 -1.43 -22.24
N VAL A 24 14.19 -2.25 -22.82
CA VAL A 24 14.25 -3.70 -22.68
C VAL A 24 15.50 -4.12 -21.89
N VAL A 25 15.32 -5.04 -20.95
CA VAL A 25 16.40 -5.65 -20.15
C VAL A 25 16.40 -7.15 -20.38
N VAL A 26 17.42 -7.66 -21.06
CA VAL A 26 17.58 -9.08 -21.36
C VAL A 26 18.57 -9.72 -20.38
N LYS A 27 18.07 -10.57 -19.48
CA LYS A 27 18.87 -11.31 -18.49
C LYS A 27 19.08 -12.75 -18.98
N ARG A 28 20.34 -13.21 -19.01
CA ARG A 28 20.68 -14.63 -19.29
C ARG A 28 20.88 -15.37 -17.98
N VAL A 29 20.22 -16.52 -17.81
CA VAL A 29 20.22 -17.27 -16.54
C VAL A 29 21.02 -18.58 -16.67
N GLY A 30 22.31 -18.49 -16.34
CA GLY A 30 23.22 -19.64 -16.25
C GLY A 30 23.84 -20.06 -17.58
N ASP A 31 24.33 -21.30 -17.63
CA ASP A 31 25.04 -21.92 -18.77
C ASP A 31 24.09 -22.57 -19.80
N VAL A 32 22.79 -22.28 -19.67
CA VAL A 32 21.69 -22.75 -20.52
C VAL A 32 21.03 -21.51 -21.14
N PRO A 33 20.57 -21.52 -22.40
CA PRO A 33 19.90 -20.39 -23.03
C PRO A 33 18.48 -20.15 -22.47
N LYS A 34 18.38 -19.80 -21.19
CA LYS A 34 17.19 -19.23 -20.55
C LYS A 34 17.35 -17.71 -20.53
N TYR A 35 16.53 -17.05 -21.32
CA TYR A 35 16.44 -15.59 -21.37
C TYR A 35 15.22 -15.14 -20.55
N ILE A 36 15.39 -14.09 -19.77
CA ILE A 36 14.29 -13.34 -19.16
C ILE A 36 14.34 -11.93 -19.76
N ILE A 37 13.30 -11.60 -20.52
CA ILE A 37 13.13 -10.31 -21.17
C ILE A 37 12.18 -9.49 -20.29
N GLU A 38 12.64 -8.35 -19.79
CA GLU A 38 11.86 -7.44 -18.93
C GLU A 38 11.75 -6.07 -19.61
N THR A 39 10.53 -5.62 -19.89
CA THR A 39 10.25 -4.36 -20.61
C THR A 39 9.17 -3.57 -19.86
N ILE A 40 9.38 -2.27 -19.64
CA ILE A 40 8.33 -1.39 -19.10
C ILE A 40 7.50 -0.85 -20.28
N ILE A 41 6.22 -1.21 -20.31
CA ILE A 41 5.32 -0.84 -21.39
C ILE A 41 4.49 0.37 -20.98
N HIS A 42 4.47 1.35 -21.88
CA HIS A 42 3.72 2.60 -21.78
C HIS A 42 2.69 2.67 -22.92
N PRO A 43 1.57 3.40 -22.75
CA PRO A 43 0.59 3.66 -23.82
C PRO A 43 1.18 4.53 -24.94
N LEU A 44 0.61 4.41 -26.15
CA LEU A 44 0.94 5.25 -27.30
C LEU A 44 0.28 6.63 -27.16
N THR A 45 1.04 7.60 -26.67
CA THR A 45 0.59 8.99 -26.43
C THR A 45 1.23 10.01 -27.37
N GLY A 46 1.72 9.58 -28.54
CA GLY A 46 2.45 10.44 -29.47
C GLY A 46 3.71 11.04 -28.84
N ASP A 47 4.48 10.20 -28.14
CA ASP A 47 5.68 10.53 -27.38
C ASP A 47 5.51 11.56 -26.24
N ASN A 48 4.27 11.91 -25.89
CA ASN A 48 3.99 12.76 -24.75
C ASN A 48 4.04 11.96 -23.42
N ILE A 49 5.19 12.02 -22.75
CA ILE A 49 5.50 11.34 -21.47
C ILE A 49 4.55 11.77 -20.34
N ASP A 50 4.13 13.04 -20.32
CA ASP A 50 3.23 13.57 -19.29
C ASP A 50 1.82 12.97 -19.40
N GLN A 51 1.44 12.54 -20.60
CA GLN A 51 0.17 11.84 -20.87
C GLN A 51 0.25 10.32 -20.69
N GLN A 52 1.41 9.73 -20.40
CA GLN A 52 1.53 8.28 -20.13
C GLN A 52 1.12 8.00 -18.68
N TYR A 53 -0.19 7.91 -18.43
CA TYR A 53 -0.69 7.83 -17.06
C TYR A 53 -0.58 6.41 -16.49
N VAL A 54 -0.74 5.38 -17.33
CA VAL A 54 -0.64 3.96 -16.94
C VAL A 54 0.67 3.33 -17.42
N CYS A 55 1.16 2.31 -16.70
CA CYS A 55 2.25 1.45 -17.17
C CYS A 55 2.22 0.07 -16.50
N VAL A 56 2.90 -0.89 -17.12
CA VAL A 56 3.12 -2.23 -16.55
C VAL A 56 4.47 -2.78 -17.00
N THR A 57 5.15 -3.53 -16.15
CA THR A 57 6.36 -4.28 -16.52
C THR A 57 5.93 -5.63 -17.09
N LEU A 58 6.21 -5.89 -18.37
CA LEU A 58 6.07 -7.21 -18.96
C LEU A 58 7.37 -7.99 -18.72
N GLU A 59 7.27 -9.16 -18.10
CA GLU A 59 8.36 -10.13 -17.99
C GLU A 59 8.03 -11.37 -18.82
N VAL A 60 8.95 -11.77 -19.69
CA VAL A 60 8.84 -12.98 -20.52
C VAL A 60 10.05 -13.88 -20.28
N GLY A 61 9.82 -15.04 -19.68
CA GLY A 61 10.80 -16.10 -19.51
C GLY A 61 10.76 -17.07 -20.69
N LEU A 62 11.81 -17.06 -21.52
CA LEU A 62 11.95 -18.00 -22.62
C LEU A 62 12.34 -19.38 -22.07
N SER A 63 11.44 -20.34 -22.28
CA SER A 63 11.66 -21.75 -21.94
C SER A 63 12.64 -22.39 -22.94
N SER A 64 13.28 -23.50 -22.56
CA SER A 64 14.29 -24.17 -23.40
C SER A 64 13.72 -24.87 -24.65
N GLY A 65 12.41 -24.86 -24.84
CA GLY A 65 11.73 -25.32 -26.07
C GLY A 65 11.04 -24.20 -26.84
N TYR A 66 11.15 -22.93 -26.41
CA TYR A 66 10.67 -21.78 -27.16
C TYR A 66 11.44 -21.66 -28.49
N PRO A 67 10.81 -21.30 -29.62
CA PRO A 67 9.40 -20.89 -29.77
C PRO A 67 8.38 -22.03 -29.94
N ASP A 68 8.82 -23.28 -30.03
CA ASP A 68 7.93 -24.44 -30.26
C ASP A 68 7.06 -24.77 -29.01
N THR A 69 7.50 -24.35 -27.82
CA THR A 69 6.70 -24.30 -26.58
C THR A 69 6.48 -22.86 -26.11
N SER A 70 5.31 -22.56 -25.54
CA SER A 70 5.03 -21.21 -25.01
C SER A 70 6.07 -20.74 -23.97
N PRO A 71 6.42 -19.44 -23.95
CA PRO A 71 7.19 -18.83 -22.89
C PRO A 71 6.34 -18.62 -21.63
N GLU A 72 7.00 -18.42 -20.49
CA GLU A 72 6.34 -17.96 -19.26
C GLU A 72 6.17 -16.44 -19.33
N VAL A 73 4.96 -15.93 -19.08
CA VAL A 73 4.65 -14.49 -19.20
C VAL A 73 4.02 -13.99 -17.91
N ALA A 74 4.53 -12.88 -17.38
CA ALA A 74 4.02 -12.23 -16.18
C ALA A 74 3.92 -10.71 -16.34
N LEU A 75 2.82 -10.14 -15.85
CA LEU A 75 2.63 -8.69 -15.70
C LEU A 75 3.01 -8.29 -14.25
N LYS A 76 4.00 -7.40 -14.11
CA LYS A 76 4.51 -6.92 -12.82
C LYS A 76 4.35 -5.41 -12.68
N ASN A 77 4.29 -4.96 -11.43
CA ASN A 77 4.24 -3.54 -11.05
C ASN A 77 3.19 -2.69 -11.81
N PRO A 78 1.93 -3.14 -12.00
CA PRO A 78 0.92 -2.35 -12.70
C PRO A 78 0.68 -1.00 -12.00
N ARG A 79 0.60 0.07 -12.78
CA ARG A 79 0.33 1.44 -12.31
C ARG A 79 -0.89 2.01 -13.03
N GLY A 80 -1.90 2.42 -12.26
CA GLY A 80 -3.14 3.02 -12.78
C GLY A 80 -4.07 2.04 -13.50
N LEU A 81 -3.89 0.74 -13.32
CA LEU A 81 -4.74 -0.32 -13.89
C LEU A 81 -5.53 -1.01 -12.78
N ASP A 82 -6.75 -1.45 -13.10
CA ASP A 82 -7.53 -2.33 -12.23
C ASP A 82 -7.33 -3.81 -12.60
N ASP A 83 -7.71 -4.70 -11.68
CA ASP A 83 -7.55 -6.15 -11.86
C ASP A 83 -8.34 -6.66 -13.09
N MET A 84 -9.48 -6.05 -13.42
CA MET A 84 -10.30 -6.43 -14.58
C MET A 84 -9.59 -6.18 -15.91
N ILE A 85 -8.88 -5.04 -16.05
CA ILE A 85 -8.06 -4.77 -17.23
C ILE A 85 -6.87 -5.72 -17.28
N LEU A 86 -6.22 -6.01 -16.14
CA LEU A 86 -5.11 -6.96 -16.08
C LEU A 86 -5.52 -8.37 -16.49
N ASP A 87 -6.68 -8.86 -16.02
CA ASP A 87 -7.25 -10.16 -16.42
C ASP A 87 -7.61 -10.18 -17.91
N THR A 88 -8.09 -9.07 -18.46
CA THR A 88 -8.37 -8.94 -19.91
C THR A 88 -7.08 -9.02 -20.73
N ILE A 89 -6.02 -8.32 -20.31
CA ILE A 89 -4.70 -8.38 -20.96
C ILE A 89 -4.14 -9.81 -20.87
N ASN A 90 -4.17 -10.42 -19.67
CA ASN A 90 -3.71 -11.80 -19.46
C ASN A 90 -4.46 -12.79 -20.35
N THR A 91 -5.78 -12.66 -20.49
CA THR A 91 -6.58 -13.51 -21.38
C THR A 91 -6.13 -13.39 -22.84
N HIS A 92 -5.97 -12.15 -23.34
CA HIS A 92 -5.48 -11.90 -24.70
C HIS A 92 -4.06 -12.43 -24.93
N ILE A 93 -3.17 -12.31 -23.93
CA ILE A 93 -1.83 -12.91 -23.95
C ILE A 93 -1.97 -14.43 -24.08
N GLN A 94 -2.73 -15.09 -23.21
CA GLN A 94 -2.88 -16.56 -23.22
C GLN A 94 -3.45 -17.08 -24.54
N ASP A 95 -4.38 -16.36 -25.16
CA ASP A 95 -4.91 -16.75 -26.48
C ASP A 95 -3.88 -16.51 -27.59
N LYS A 96 -3.04 -15.48 -27.51
CA LYS A 96 -1.91 -15.29 -28.42
C LYS A 96 -0.86 -16.40 -28.28
N LEU A 97 -0.54 -16.81 -27.05
CA LEU A 97 0.41 -17.89 -26.75
C LEU A 97 -0.04 -19.25 -27.35
N LYS A 98 -1.34 -19.56 -27.32
CA LYS A 98 -1.91 -20.80 -27.87
C LYS A 98 -1.91 -20.82 -29.40
N ASN A 99 -2.20 -19.68 -30.03
CA ASN A 99 -2.43 -19.59 -31.48
C ASN A 99 -1.14 -19.45 -32.31
N ASN A 100 0.01 -19.14 -31.68
CA ASN A 100 1.27 -18.85 -32.37
C ASN A 100 2.46 -19.71 -31.90
N LEU A 101 2.21 -20.98 -31.54
CA LEU A 101 3.28 -21.95 -31.27
C LEU A 101 4.20 -22.15 -32.49
N GLY A 102 5.51 -22.26 -32.26
CA GLY A 102 6.54 -22.43 -33.30
C GLY A 102 7.06 -21.12 -33.90
N GLN A 103 6.54 -19.98 -33.48
CA GLN A 103 6.96 -18.65 -33.93
C GLN A 103 7.45 -17.77 -32.76
N PRO A 104 8.47 -16.92 -32.96
CA PRO A 104 8.77 -15.83 -32.04
C PRO A 104 7.56 -14.88 -31.92
N ILE A 105 7.23 -14.43 -30.70
CA ILE A 105 6.00 -13.66 -30.40
C ILE A 105 6.16 -12.55 -29.34
N VAL A 106 7.37 -12.31 -28.82
CA VAL A 106 7.58 -11.35 -27.71
C VAL A 106 7.21 -9.93 -28.13
N PHE A 107 7.47 -9.56 -29.39
CA PHE A 107 7.10 -8.24 -29.91
C PHE A 107 5.57 -8.07 -30.01
N GLU A 108 4.86 -9.10 -30.44
CA GLU A 108 3.40 -9.16 -30.48
C GLU A 108 2.79 -9.08 -29.07
N LEU A 109 3.39 -9.74 -28.08
CA LEU A 109 2.97 -9.61 -26.67
C LEU A 109 3.11 -8.17 -26.18
N ILE A 110 4.24 -7.51 -26.48
CA ILE A 110 4.45 -6.09 -26.17
C ILE A 110 3.40 -5.22 -26.87
N GLY A 111 3.05 -5.53 -28.12
CA GLY A 111 1.98 -4.88 -28.88
C GLY A 111 0.61 -5.01 -28.20
N ILE A 112 0.20 -6.23 -27.83
CA ILE A 112 -1.08 -6.51 -27.16
C ILE A 112 -1.21 -5.72 -25.85
N VAL A 113 -0.16 -5.71 -25.01
CA VAL A 113 -0.17 -4.95 -23.76
C VAL A 113 -0.27 -3.45 -24.06
N ARG A 114 0.57 -2.93 -24.98
CA ARG A 114 0.59 -1.52 -25.37
C ARG A 114 -0.75 -1.03 -25.90
N ASP A 115 -1.45 -1.83 -26.71
CA ASP A 115 -2.77 -1.49 -27.25
C ASP A 115 -3.82 -1.37 -26.14
N HIS A 116 -3.80 -2.29 -25.17
CA HIS A 116 -4.71 -2.25 -24.01
C HIS A 116 -4.42 -1.06 -23.09
N LEU A 117 -3.15 -0.75 -22.82
CA LEU A 117 -2.76 0.46 -22.08
C LEU A 117 -3.21 1.73 -22.81
N THR A 118 -3.06 1.78 -24.13
CA THR A 118 -3.45 2.94 -24.95
C THR A 118 -4.94 3.19 -24.90
N LYS A 119 -5.76 2.12 -24.97
CA LYS A 119 -7.22 2.18 -24.80
C LYS A 119 -7.65 2.54 -23.37
N SER A 120 -6.82 2.20 -22.38
CA SER A 120 -7.13 2.30 -20.95
C SER A 120 -6.21 3.28 -20.22
N ASN A 121 -5.84 4.39 -20.87
CA ASN A 121 -4.89 5.37 -20.32
C ASN A 121 -5.50 6.29 -19.24
N LEU A 122 -6.76 6.10 -18.83
CA LEU A 122 -7.30 6.78 -17.64
C LEU A 122 -6.98 5.95 -16.40
N PRO A 123 -6.28 6.49 -15.38
CA PRO A 123 -5.90 5.71 -14.21
C PRO A 123 -7.14 5.24 -13.45
N ARG A 124 -7.31 3.92 -13.33
CA ARG A 124 -8.40 3.31 -12.59
C ARG A 124 -8.12 3.38 -11.09
N GLY A 125 -9.08 3.94 -10.35
CA GLY A 125 -9.01 4.13 -8.90
C GLY A 125 -9.53 5.49 -8.45
N GLN A 126 -9.43 5.73 -7.14
CA GLN A 126 -9.94 6.94 -6.48
C GLN A 126 -8.82 7.91 -6.12
N CYS A 127 -9.08 9.21 -6.22
CA CYS A 127 -8.21 10.20 -5.62
C CYS A 127 -8.32 10.12 -4.09
N VAL A 128 -7.24 9.75 -3.41
CA VAL A 128 -7.22 9.54 -1.95
C VAL A 128 -7.54 10.77 -1.09
N ILE A 129 -7.68 11.95 -1.70
CA ILE A 129 -8.03 13.21 -1.02
C ILE A 129 -9.55 13.41 -0.98
N CYS A 130 -10.26 13.15 -2.09
CA CYS A 130 -11.69 13.39 -2.22
C CYS A 130 -12.54 12.11 -2.29
N LEU A 131 -11.89 10.95 -2.46
CA LEU A 131 -12.46 9.60 -2.57
C LEU A 131 -13.39 9.39 -3.79
N TYR A 132 -13.37 10.32 -4.75
CA TYR A 132 -14.01 10.11 -6.06
C TYR A 132 -13.08 9.42 -7.04
N ASP A 133 -13.65 8.57 -7.89
CA ASP A 133 -12.97 7.98 -9.05
C ASP A 133 -12.58 9.04 -10.08
N PHE A 134 -11.52 8.75 -10.85
CA PHE A 134 -11.16 9.55 -12.03
C PHE A 134 -12.12 9.25 -13.18
N VAL A 135 -12.71 10.30 -13.77
CA VAL A 135 -13.62 10.18 -14.93
C VAL A 135 -13.15 11.00 -16.11
N ASP A 136 -13.63 10.67 -17.32
CA ASP A 136 -13.17 11.32 -18.55
C ASP A 136 -13.37 12.85 -18.52
N GLY A 137 -12.26 13.56 -18.75
CA GLY A 137 -12.18 15.02 -18.70
C GLY A 137 -12.16 15.62 -17.29
N ASP A 138 -11.89 14.85 -16.24
CA ASP A 138 -11.26 15.38 -15.02
C ASP A 138 -9.83 15.86 -15.33
N LEU A 139 -9.36 16.88 -14.61
CA LEU A 139 -7.94 17.25 -14.61
C LEU A 139 -7.22 16.61 -13.42
N PHE A 140 -6.28 15.72 -13.70
CA PHE A 140 -5.50 14.99 -12.70
C PHE A 140 -4.01 14.97 -13.05
N ILE A 141 -3.18 14.65 -12.06
CA ILE A 141 -1.72 14.61 -12.17
C ILE A 141 -1.18 13.26 -11.67
N LYS A 142 -0.25 12.69 -12.44
CA LYS A 142 0.63 11.59 -12.04
C LYS A 142 1.87 12.19 -11.37
N THR A 143 2.03 11.99 -10.07
CA THR A 143 3.24 12.42 -9.34
C THR A 143 4.45 11.54 -9.65
N GLN A 144 5.68 12.00 -9.37
CA GLN A 144 6.92 11.25 -9.62
C GLN A 144 6.97 9.91 -8.86
N CYS A 145 6.21 9.78 -7.78
CA CYS A 145 6.05 8.55 -7.00
C CYS A 145 4.92 7.62 -7.49
N TYR A 146 4.38 7.85 -8.70
CA TYR A 146 3.30 7.08 -9.31
C TYR A 146 2.00 7.01 -8.47
N HIS A 147 1.64 8.14 -7.84
CA HIS A 147 0.33 8.35 -7.23
C HIS A 147 -0.45 9.44 -7.98
N TYR A 148 -1.76 9.23 -8.10
CA TYR A 148 -2.67 10.04 -8.89
C TYR A 148 -3.58 10.89 -8.01
N PHE A 149 -3.81 12.14 -8.40
CA PHE A 149 -4.69 13.06 -7.70
C PHE A 149 -5.38 14.00 -8.68
N HIS A 150 -6.63 14.39 -8.40
CA HIS A 150 -7.22 15.54 -9.09
C HIS A 150 -6.39 16.78 -8.77
N ASN A 151 -6.11 17.60 -9.80
CA ASN A 151 -5.23 18.77 -9.68
C ASN A 151 -5.71 19.72 -8.58
N HIS A 152 -7.01 20.01 -8.60
CA HIS A 152 -7.71 20.80 -7.60
C HIS A 152 -7.52 20.26 -6.17
N CYS A 153 -7.65 18.95 -5.97
CA CYS A 153 -7.52 18.32 -4.66
C CYS A 153 -6.08 18.37 -4.13
N LEU A 154 -5.09 18.14 -5.00
CA LEU A 154 -3.69 18.20 -4.64
C LEU A 154 -3.23 19.64 -4.34
N ALA A 155 -3.68 20.62 -5.12
CA ALA A 155 -3.43 22.04 -4.86
C ALA A 155 -3.97 22.45 -3.47
N ASN A 156 -5.23 22.14 -3.18
CA ASN A 156 -5.85 22.43 -1.89
C ASN A 156 -5.10 21.75 -0.72
N HIS A 157 -4.64 20.51 -0.91
CA HIS A 157 -3.81 19.82 0.08
C HIS A 157 -2.49 20.57 0.36
N PHE A 158 -1.77 21.00 -0.68
CA PHE A 158 -0.52 21.73 -0.49
C PHE A 158 -0.70 23.15 0.08
N ILE A 159 -1.79 23.84 -0.27
CA ILE A 159 -2.13 25.14 0.30
C ILE A 159 -2.44 25.00 1.80
N ALA A 160 -3.27 24.01 2.17
CA ALA A 160 -3.58 23.72 3.57
C ALA A 160 -2.35 23.26 4.37
N GLY A 161 -1.51 22.40 3.79
CA GLY A 161 -0.27 21.93 4.40
C GLY A 161 0.73 23.06 4.66
N LYS A 162 0.88 24.00 3.70
CA LYS A 162 1.74 25.18 3.87
C LYS A 162 1.21 26.12 4.96
N LYS A 163 -0.11 26.32 5.02
CA LYS A 163 -0.77 27.13 6.07
C LYS A 163 -0.54 26.52 7.45
N TYR A 164 -0.81 25.22 7.60
CA TYR A 164 -0.58 24.50 8.86
C TYR A 164 0.89 24.56 9.29
N TYR A 165 1.84 24.40 8.37
CA TYR A 165 3.27 24.51 8.67
C TYR A 165 3.64 25.91 9.22
N HIS A 166 3.10 27.01 8.65
CA HIS A 166 3.33 28.35 9.21
C HIS A 166 2.68 28.52 10.60
N GLU A 167 1.42 28.08 10.76
CA GLU A 167 0.71 28.15 12.05
C GLU A 167 1.42 27.38 13.17
N GLU A 168 2.03 26.23 12.87
CA GLU A 168 2.86 25.49 13.83
C GLU A 168 4.21 26.17 14.08
N LEU A 169 4.85 26.74 13.05
CA LEU A 169 6.12 27.46 13.18
C LEU A 169 5.99 28.71 14.07
N GLU A 170 4.90 29.46 13.92
CA GLU A 170 4.60 30.66 14.72
C GLU A 170 4.39 30.35 16.22
N LYS A 171 3.92 29.13 16.56
CA LYS A 171 3.77 28.67 17.95
C LYS A 171 5.10 28.33 18.62
N LEU A 172 6.18 28.12 17.85
CA LEU A 172 7.49 27.76 18.40
C LEU A 172 8.26 29.00 18.88
N PRO A 173 9.05 28.89 19.96
CA PRO A 173 10.01 29.93 20.34
C PRO A 173 11.01 30.23 19.21
N THR A 174 11.44 31.50 19.07
CA THR A 174 12.32 31.99 17.98
C THR A 174 13.59 31.15 17.79
N TRP A 175 14.19 30.64 18.87
CA TRP A 175 15.39 29.79 18.81
C TRP A 175 15.14 28.40 18.20
N GLN A 176 13.89 27.90 18.26
CA GLN A 176 13.47 26.66 17.58
C GLN A 176 13.12 26.94 16.12
N GLN A 177 12.46 28.07 15.82
CA GLN A 177 12.07 28.44 14.45
C GLN A 177 13.26 28.40 13.48
N MET A 178 14.44 28.89 13.90
CA MET A 178 15.68 28.85 13.10
C MET A 178 16.22 27.44 12.80
N GLN A 179 15.72 26.40 13.48
CA GLN A 179 16.14 25.00 13.32
C GLN A 179 15.13 24.16 12.53
N VAL A 180 13.94 24.71 12.23
CA VAL A 180 12.91 23.98 11.50
C VAL A 180 13.27 23.96 10.00
N PRO A 181 13.31 22.78 9.34
CA PRO A 181 13.53 22.71 7.91
C PRO A 181 12.36 23.34 7.14
N PRO A 182 12.61 24.02 6.00
CA PRO A 182 11.58 24.71 5.25
C PRO A 182 10.47 23.76 4.78
N TYR A 183 9.26 24.30 4.59
CA TYR A 183 8.11 23.54 4.08
C TYR A 183 8.44 22.80 2.77
N GLN A 184 8.09 21.53 2.72
CA GLN A 184 8.20 20.70 1.51
C GLN A 184 6.83 20.11 1.16
N GLN A 185 6.48 20.18 -0.12
CA GLN A 185 5.33 19.48 -0.68
C GLN A 185 5.61 17.97 -0.63
N THR A 186 4.73 17.20 -0.01
CA THR A 186 4.89 15.74 0.14
C THR A 186 3.64 14.99 -0.31
N CYS A 187 3.83 13.85 -0.97
CA CYS A 187 2.73 13.04 -1.47
C CYS A 187 1.81 12.57 -0.31
N PRO A 188 0.48 12.80 -0.38
CA PRO A 188 -0.46 12.33 0.64
C PRO A 188 -0.40 10.81 0.93
N VAL A 189 0.01 9.99 -0.05
CA VAL A 189 0.09 8.53 0.09
C VAL A 189 1.41 8.10 0.74
N CYS A 190 2.54 8.40 0.12
CA CYS A 190 3.85 7.85 0.52
C CYS A 190 4.78 8.84 1.22
N ARG A 191 4.39 10.11 1.35
CA ARG A 191 5.18 11.22 1.92
C ARG A 191 6.52 11.53 1.24
N CYS A 192 6.79 10.95 0.06
CA CYS A 192 7.90 11.39 -0.79
C CYS A 192 7.71 12.85 -1.18
N THR A 193 8.79 13.63 -1.26
CA THR A 193 8.76 15.00 -1.78
C THR A 193 8.24 14.99 -3.22
N VAL A 194 7.30 15.90 -3.52
CA VAL A 194 6.71 16.07 -4.86
C VAL A 194 7.12 17.44 -5.37
N SER A 195 7.50 17.53 -6.64
CA SER A 195 7.74 18.80 -7.34
C SER A 195 6.66 19.03 -8.38
N CYS A 196 5.80 20.02 -8.15
CA CYS A 196 4.78 20.47 -9.08
C CYS A 196 4.43 21.94 -8.81
N ASP A 197 3.99 22.66 -9.84
CA ASP A 197 3.49 24.01 -9.65
C ASP A 197 2.09 24.00 -9.02
N VAL A 198 1.95 24.60 -7.85
CA VAL A 198 0.68 24.66 -7.11
C VAL A 198 -0.26 25.68 -7.72
N ASP A 199 0.26 26.73 -8.35
CA ASP A 199 -0.56 27.80 -8.91
C ASP A 199 -1.30 27.28 -10.16
N THR A 200 -0.61 26.62 -11.09
CA THR A 200 -1.24 25.88 -12.21
C THR A 200 -2.24 24.81 -11.72
N LEU A 201 -1.90 24.01 -10.69
CA LEU A 201 -2.80 22.97 -10.19
C LEU A 201 -4.10 23.54 -9.57
N LYS A 202 -4.03 24.75 -9.00
CA LYS A 202 -5.15 25.44 -8.34
C LYS A 202 -6.20 25.95 -9.33
N GLU A 203 -5.81 26.25 -10.56
CA GLU A 203 -6.72 26.68 -11.63
C GLU A 203 -7.66 25.56 -12.12
N ALA A 204 -7.36 24.30 -11.79
CA ALA A 204 -8.17 23.17 -12.17
C ALA A 204 -9.57 23.17 -11.49
N PRO A 205 -10.63 22.77 -12.22
CA PRO A 205 -11.96 22.63 -11.64
C PRO A 205 -11.99 21.47 -10.62
N PRO A 206 -12.96 21.47 -9.69
CA PRO A 206 -13.19 20.33 -8.81
C PRO A 206 -13.57 19.07 -9.59
N PRO A 207 -13.37 17.86 -9.01
CA PRO A 207 -13.70 16.59 -9.67
C PRO A 207 -15.14 16.55 -10.17
N LYS A 208 -15.39 16.07 -11.40
CA LYS A 208 -16.75 16.05 -11.98
C LYS A 208 -17.75 15.31 -11.10
N SER A 209 -17.35 14.15 -10.56
CA SER A 209 -18.16 13.34 -9.65
C SER A 209 -18.55 14.07 -8.36
N SER A 210 -17.78 15.08 -7.93
CA SER A 210 -18.11 15.91 -6.77
C SER A 210 -19.19 16.96 -7.06
N LEU A 211 -19.33 17.39 -8.31
CA LEU A 211 -20.33 18.37 -8.74
C LEU A 211 -21.72 17.76 -8.90
N SER A 212 -21.79 16.47 -9.26
CA SER A 212 -23.03 15.70 -9.38
C SER A 212 -23.41 14.91 -8.12
N ALA A 213 -22.58 14.95 -7.07
CA ALA A 213 -22.81 14.21 -5.84
C ALA A 213 -24.09 14.68 -5.13
N PRO A 214 -24.93 13.77 -4.61
CA PRO A 214 -26.10 14.15 -3.83
C PRO A 214 -25.66 14.82 -2.51
N PRO A 215 -26.40 15.83 -2.01
CA PRO A 215 -26.07 16.46 -0.75
C PRO A 215 -26.16 15.46 0.40
N PHE A 216 -25.21 15.53 1.34
CA PHE A 216 -25.19 14.64 2.51
C PHE A 216 -26.52 14.70 3.28
N ARG A 217 -27.04 13.53 3.64
CA ARG A 217 -28.25 13.36 4.46
C ARG A 217 -27.97 12.37 5.58
N LEU A 218 -28.27 12.77 6.80
CA LEU A 218 -28.07 11.93 7.98
C LEU A 218 -29.15 10.83 8.05
N THR A 219 -28.78 9.61 7.62
CA THR A 219 -29.66 8.43 7.59
C THR A 219 -30.04 7.97 9.00
N ALA A 220 -31.09 7.13 9.11
CA ALA A 220 -31.50 6.55 10.39
C ALA A 220 -30.38 5.72 11.03
N GLU A 221 -29.68 4.92 10.22
CA GLU A 221 -28.51 4.12 10.65
C GLU A 221 -27.38 5.00 11.21
N LEU A 222 -27.07 6.14 10.56
CA LEU A 222 -26.05 7.07 11.05
C LEU A 222 -26.47 7.75 12.36
N LYS A 223 -27.77 8.03 12.57
CA LYS A 223 -28.28 8.53 13.85
C LYS A 223 -28.16 7.48 14.96
N GLU A 224 -28.49 6.23 14.65
CA GLU A 224 -28.34 5.12 15.60
C GLU A 224 -26.87 4.89 15.97
N LEU A 225 -25.96 4.96 14.99
CA LEU A 225 -24.53 4.92 15.20
C LEU A 225 -24.04 6.08 16.08
N GLN A 226 -24.54 7.31 15.86
CA GLN A 226 -24.23 8.46 16.70
C GLN A 226 -24.66 8.25 18.16
N MET A 227 -25.86 7.71 18.40
CA MET A 227 -26.33 7.41 19.76
C MET A 227 -25.44 6.36 20.44
N LYS A 228 -25.17 5.23 19.76
CA LYS A 228 -24.27 4.18 20.26
C LYS A 228 -22.86 4.69 20.58
N MET A 229 -22.30 5.55 19.72
CA MET A 229 -20.98 6.13 19.93
C MET A 229 -20.97 7.18 21.07
N ALA A 230 -22.07 7.91 21.28
CA ALA A 230 -22.21 8.84 22.40
C ALA A 230 -22.27 8.09 23.75
N GLU A 231 -22.99 6.97 23.83
CA GLU A 231 -23.00 6.10 25.01
C GLU A 231 -21.61 5.53 25.33
N LEU A 232 -20.91 5.01 24.31
CA LEU A 232 -19.53 4.52 24.46
C LEU A 232 -18.57 5.63 24.90
N LEU A 233 -18.70 6.84 24.34
CA LEU A 233 -17.91 8.00 24.74
C LEU A 233 -18.15 8.37 26.20
N ALA A 234 -19.41 8.39 26.67
CA ALA A 234 -19.73 8.66 28.07
C ALA A 234 -19.07 7.64 29.02
N VAL A 235 -19.05 6.36 28.66
CA VAL A 235 -18.35 5.31 29.42
C VAL A 235 -16.83 5.50 29.40
N GLN A 236 -16.25 5.95 28.28
CA GLN A 236 -14.81 6.24 28.20
C GLN A 236 -14.43 7.47 29.05
N VAL A 237 -15.23 8.54 29.01
CA VAL A 237 -15.04 9.74 29.85
C VAL A 237 -15.11 9.38 31.34
N ALA A 238 -16.13 8.61 31.76
CA ALA A 238 -16.28 8.16 33.14
C ALA A 238 -15.11 7.29 33.64
N LYS A 239 -14.38 6.64 32.73
CA LYS A 239 -13.18 5.82 33.03
C LYS A 239 -11.86 6.60 32.88
N GLY A 240 -11.90 7.90 32.57
CA GLY A 240 -10.69 8.70 32.29
C GLY A 240 -9.93 8.27 31.03
N GLY A 241 -10.61 7.59 30.09
CA GLY A 241 -10.01 7.07 28.86
C GLY A 241 -9.98 8.05 27.69
N VAL A 242 -10.47 9.28 27.87
CA VAL A 242 -10.50 10.34 26.86
C VAL A 242 -9.51 11.43 27.25
N VAL A 243 -8.57 11.75 26.37
CA VAL A 243 -7.61 12.85 26.58
C VAL A 243 -8.27 14.16 26.17
N GLY A 244 -8.53 15.04 27.14
CA GLY A 244 -9.09 16.36 26.95
C GLY A 244 -8.06 17.40 26.47
N MET A 245 -8.57 18.50 25.92
CA MET A 245 -7.77 19.63 25.48
C MET A 245 -7.27 20.42 26.70
N GLY A 246 -6.06 20.11 27.16
CA GLY A 246 -5.47 20.67 28.38
C GLY A 246 -4.97 19.61 29.38
N ASP A 247 -5.27 18.33 29.17
CA ASP A 247 -4.71 17.25 29.99
C ASP A 247 -3.20 17.09 29.75
N ASN A 248 -2.46 16.73 30.80
CA ASN A 248 -1.00 16.54 30.78
C ASN A 248 -0.56 15.24 30.06
N GLY A 249 -1.26 14.87 28.98
CA GLY A 249 -1.12 13.63 28.25
C GLY A 249 -1.54 12.39 29.05
N PRO A 250 -1.66 11.22 28.41
CA PRO A 250 -1.72 9.97 29.14
C PRO A 250 -0.40 9.75 29.90
N PRO A 251 -0.41 9.15 31.10
CA PRO A 251 0.81 8.77 31.79
C PRO A 251 1.67 7.88 30.88
N LEU A 252 2.98 8.11 30.88
CA LEU A 252 3.95 7.44 30.01
C LEU A 252 3.74 5.92 30.05
N LEU A 253 3.51 5.32 28.86
CA LEU A 253 3.34 3.89 28.68
C LEU A 253 4.62 3.16 29.13
N THR A 254 4.64 2.78 30.40
CA THR A 254 5.73 2.05 31.01
C THR A 254 5.58 0.60 30.57
N ILE A 255 6.31 0.23 29.51
CA ILE A 255 6.38 -1.16 29.06
C ILE A 255 7.15 -1.95 30.12
N THR A 256 6.43 -2.46 31.11
CA THR A 256 6.94 -3.48 32.03
C THR A 256 7.10 -4.77 31.25
N THR A 257 8.26 -4.94 30.62
CA THR A 257 8.73 -6.25 30.18
C THR A 257 8.83 -7.12 31.42
N THR A 258 7.87 -8.03 31.61
CA THR A 258 7.98 -9.09 32.61
C THR A 258 9.29 -9.83 32.38
N PRO A 259 10.25 -9.84 33.33
CA PRO A 259 11.50 -10.54 33.13
C PRO A 259 11.20 -12.03 32.97
N THR A 260 11.48 -12.56 31.79
CA THR A 260 11.43 -14.00 31.51
C THR A 260 12.41 -14.70 32.43
N THR A 261 11.90 -15.46 33.40
CA THR A 261 12.69 -16.19 34.40
C THR A 261 13.30 -17.46 33.81
N ASP A 262 14.23 -17.29 32.88
CA ASP A 262 15.13 -18.34 32.42
C ASP A 262 16.39 -18.37 33.30
N ASN A 263 16.36 -19.13 34.42
CA ASN A 263 17.33 -20.21 34.65
C ASN A 263 17.22 -20.96 35.99
N ALA A 264 17.67 -22.22 35.91
CA ALA A 264 18.40 -22.98 36.93
C ALA A 264 17.74 -23.26 38.30
N SER A 265 17.03 -24.39 38.33
CA SER A 265 17.10 -25.45 39.34
C SER A 265 18.13 -25.29 40.48
N ARG A 266 17.66 -25.40 41.74
CA ARG A 266 18.38 -26.07 42.85
C ARG A 266 17.42 -26.45 43.99
N ASN A 267 17.77 -27.54 44.68
CA ASN A 267 16.88 -28.28 45.58
C ASN A 267 16.82 -27.75 47.02
N ASN A 268 15.81 -28.28 47.74
CA ASN A 268 15.77 -28.68 49.16
C ASN A 268 15.01 -27.85 50.22
N VAL A 269 13.87 -28.44 50.62
CA VAL A 269 13.52 -28.91 51.99
C VAL A 269 13.04 -27.90 53.06
N ALA A 270 11.85 -28.25 53.61
CA ALA A 270 11.22 -27.87 54.89
C ALA A 270 10.80 -26.38 55.09
N GLY A 271 9.68 -26.09 55.76
CA GLY A 271 8.61 -27.00 56.22
C GLY A 271 7.51 -26.32 57.08
N SER A 272 6.30 -26.87 57.00
CA SER A 272 5.27 -26.99 58.06
C SER A 272 4.81 -25.76 58.90
N SER A 273 3.60 -25.25 58.59
CA SER A 273 2.48 -24.97 59.53
C SER A 273 1.29 -24.39 58.72
N ARG A 274 0.05 -24.90 58.75
CA ARG A 274 -0.94 -24.90 59.86
C ARG A 274 -1.22 -23.49 60.39
N ASP A 275 -2.43 -22.95 60.49
CA ASP A 275 -3.78 -23.36 60.01
C ASP A 275 -4.52 -22.02 59.64
N ALA A 276 -5.81 -21.89 59.27
CA ALA A 276 -7.00 -22.74 59.39
C ALA A 276 -8.11 -22.39 58.37
N GLN A 277 -9.19 -23.17 58.41
CA GLN A 277 -10.56 -22.88 57.95
C GLN A 277 -11.45 -22.66 59.21
N PRO A 278 -12.71 -22.11 59.17
CA PRO A 278 -13.84 -22.54 58.33
C PRO A 278 -14.73 -21.37 57.82
N GLY A 279 -15.87 -21.55 57.13
CA GLY A 279 -16.60 -22.74 56.62
C GLY A 279 -17.44 -22.34 55.39
N ALA A 280 -17.78 -23.26 54.48
CA ALA A 280 -18.97 -24.14 54.52
C ALA A 280 -20.32 -23.39 54.38
N GLY A 281 -21.18 -23.68 53.38
CA GLY A 281 -21.05 -24.65 52.29
C GLY A 281 -22.33 -24.82 51.46
N ALA A 282 -22.37 -25.91 50.66
CA ALA A 282 -23.47 -26.39 49.80
C ALA A 282 -23.87 -25.50 48.60
N GLY A 283 -24.25 -26.03 47.43
CA GLY A 283 -24.31 -27.44 46.99
C GLY A 283 -25.60 -27.74 46.21
N GLY A 284 -25.47 -28.15 44.94
CA GLY A 284 -26.61 -28.51 44.06
C GLY A 284 -26.22 -28.29 42.58
N ALA A 285 -25.73 -29.28 41.83
CA ALA A 285 -26.39 -30.51 41.36
C ALA A 285 -27.36 -30.28 40.18
N ARG A 286 -26.78 -30.38 38.97
CA ARG A 286 -27.32 -30.92 37.70
C ARG A 286 -28.84 -31.06 37.54
N HIS A 287 -29.36 -30.50 36.46
CA HIS A 287 -30.47 -31.09 35.70
C HIS A 287 -30.09 -31.21 34.21
N SER A 288 -30.63 -32.23 33.56
CA SER A 288 -30.37 -32.59 32.16
C SER A 288 -31.67 -32.62 31.34
N GLY A 289 -31.56 -32.34 30.05
CA GLY A 289 -32.66 -32.20 29.09
C GLY A 289 -32.62 -30.83 28.42
N GLY A 290 -32.83 -30.68 27.12
CA GLY A 290 -33.15 -31.69 26.10
C GLY A 290 -33.74 -30.98 24.88
N ASP A 291 -32.97 -30.92 23.79
CA ASP A 291 -33.34 -30.63 22.41
C ASP A 291 -34.35 -29.50 22.08
N ALA A 292 -33.83 -28.40 21.51
CA ALA A 292 -34.47 -27.70 20.39
C ALA A 292 -33.42 -26.87 19.62
N ALA A 293 -33.49 -26.87 18.28
CA ALA A 293 -32.45 -26.31 17.42
C ALA A 293 -32.55 -24.79 17.23
N ALA A 294 -31.41 -24.10 17.30
CA ALA A 294 -31.19 -22.78 16.73
C ALA A 294 -29.74 -22.67 16.23
N ALA A 295 -29.53 -22.15 15.03
CA ALA A 295 -28.19 -22.07 14.42
C ALA A 295 -27.35 -20.95 15.08
N ASP A 296 -26.24 -21.34 15.71
CA ASP A 296 -25.33 -20.42 16.40
C ASP A 296 -24.45 -19.66 15.39
N THR A 297 -24.71 -18.36 15.23
CA THR A 297 -23.93 -17.48 14.35
C THR A 297 -22.81 -16.81 15.14
N GLN A 298 -21.73 -17.53 15.40
CA GLN A 298 -20.62 -16.99 16.18
C GLN A 298 -19.87 -15.86 15.44
N PRO A 299 -19.62 -14.69 16.07
CA PRO A 299 -18.80 -13.65 15.50
C PRO A 299 -17.32 -14.05 15.50
N ARG A 300 -16.67 -14.04 14.33
CA ARG A 300 -15.24 -14.32 14.20
C ARG A 300 -14.39 -13.30 14.97
N PRO A 301 -13.31 -13.71 15.66
CA PRO A 301 -12.40 -12.78 16.31
C PRO A 301 -11.62 -11.93 15.28
N PRO A 302 -11.26 -10.68 15.60
CA PRO A 302 -10.56 -9.80 14.67
C PRO A 302 -9.12 -10.26 14.40
N TYR A 303 -8.80 -10.45 13.13
CA TYR A 303 -7.49 -10.84 12.63
C TYR A 303 -6.43 -9.76 12.90
N ARG A 304 -5.38 -10.10 13.67
CA ARG A 304 -4.20 -9.23 13.89
C ARG A 304 -3.07 -9.61 12.93
N GLY A 305 -3.01 -8.94 11.79
CA GLY A 305 -1.84 -8.95 10.90
C GLY A 305 -0.65 -8.16 11.48
N PRO A 306 0.60 -8.44 11.08
CA PRO A 306 1.80 -7.90 11.72
C PRO A 306 2.16 -6.48 11.25
N TYR A 307 1.92 -5.49 12.11
CA TYR A 307 2.44 -4.12 11.94
C TYR A 307 3.98 -4.10 12.00
N ARG A 308 4.64 -3.73 10.90
CA ARG A 308 6.11 -3.56 10.86
C ARG A 308 6.53 -2.10 11.02
N GLY A 309 7.24 -1.83 12.12
CA GLY A 309 8.41 -0.95 12.13
C GLY A 309 8.22 0.57 12.03
N PHE A 310 8.04 1.24 13.18
CA PHE A 310 8.41 2.66 13.30
C PHE A 310 9.95 2.82 13.32
N ASN A 311 10.47 3.80 12.56
CA ASN A 311 11.90 4.10 12.48
C ASN A 311 12.48 4.60 13.81
N ARG A 312 13.51 3.91 14.32
CA ARG A 312 14.37 4.42 15.39
C ARG A 312 15.34 5.47 14.83
N ARG A 313 15.07 6.77 15.02
CA ARG A 313 16.12 7.80 14.92
C ARG A 313 17.09 7.64 16.09
N GLY A 314 18.39 7.59 15.81
CA GLY A 314 19.44 7.40 16.81
C GLY A 314 19.60 8.59 17.76
N LYS A 315 19.99 8.32 19.01
CA LYS A 315 20.41 9.35 19.97
C LYS A 315 21.88 9.74 19.72
N PRO A 316 22.25 11.03 19.82
CA PRO A 316 23.66 11.43 19.79
C PRO A 316 24.40 10.99 21.06
N GLY A 317 25.66 10.56 20.90
CA GLY A 317 26.46 10.00 21.98
C GLY A 317 27.02 11.04 22.96
N ARG A 318 26.93 10.73 24.26
CA ARG A 318 27.65 11.44 25.33
C ARG A 318 29.16 11.17 25.18
N ARG A 319 29.98 12.19 24.93
CA ARG A 319 31.44 12.08 25.11
C ARG A 319 31.79 12.25 26.58
N GLY A 320 32.46 11.26 27.17
CA GLY A 320 32.97 11.30 28.53
C GLY A 320 34.26 12.12 28.65
N ARG A 321 34.55 12.62 29.86
CA ARG A 321 35.84 13.22 30.22
C ARG A 321 36.86 12.12 30.54
N GLY A 322 38.08 12.28 30.03
CA GLY A 322 39.33 11.69 30.52
C GLY A 322 40.46 12.52 29.90
N ALA A 323 41.28 13.28 30.63
CA ALA A 323 42.20 12.87 31.70
C ALA A 323 43.47 12.19 31.17
N ARG A 324 44.31 12.97 30.49
CA ARG A 324 45.75 13.16 30.80
C ARG A 324 46.27 14.39 30.06
#